data_AF-W7SG87-F1
#
_entry.id   AF-W7SG87-F1
#
_cell.length_a   1.000
_cell.length_b   1.000
_cell.length_c   1.000
_cell.angle_alpha   90.00
_cell.angle_beta   90.00
_cell.angle_gamma   90.00
#
_symmetry.space_group_name_H-M   'P 1'
#
loop_
_entity.id
_entity.type
_entity.pdbx_description
1 polymer ?
#
loop_
_entity_poly.entity_id
_entity_poly.type
_entity_poly.pdbx_seq_one_letter_code
_entity_poly.pdbx_strand_id
1 'polypeptide(L)'
;MHNRHYAANRTLIVQCRPASAGESRMSDEMARPHERGRDTFAELVEGGKERLDHLFRASPGLAELAVGTVYGHLSHRPALDERTREAVAIAAIVAADCWESPLSVHVRTGLAAGLTPAEISEILVETAAFAGFPRAVSAVSKLPDLFAEAGSPVPPEPAPREVLLNALDHEELQGLSGYEVQVLTTGSNTAVALFREADGTLVASAQADTTGRKIKKVTVLR
;
A
#
# COMPACT_ATOMS: atom_id res chain seq x y z
N MET A 1 26.68 -45.34 34.59
CA MET A 1 25.94 -45.56 33.33
C MET A 1 24.47 -45.28 33.58
N HIS A 2 23.96 -44.21 32.97
CA HIS A 2 22.59 -43.71 33.11
C HIS A 2 21.65 -44.51 32.19
N ASN A 3 20.51 -44.97 32.68
CA ASN A 3 19.36 -45.23 31.81
C ASN A 3 18.07 -44.77 32.51
N ARG A 4 17.47 -43.71 31.94
CA ARG A 4 16.28 -43.04 32.46
C ARG A 4 15.05 -43.88 32.10
N HIS A 5 14.24 -44.20 33.11
CA HIS A 5 12.89 -44.70 32.91
C HIS A 5 12.02 -43.61 32.27
N TYR A 6 11.46 -43.91 31.10
CA TYR A 6 10.40 -43.11 30.48
C TYR A 6 9.15 -43.13 31.37
N ALA A 7 8.74 -41.97 31.88
CA ALA A 7 7.46 -41.80 32.55
C ALA A 7 6.33 -41.87 31.51
N ALA A 8 5.33 -42.71 31.78
CA ALA A 8 4.16 -42.91 30.94
C ALA A 8 3.34 -41.62 30.74
N ASN A 9 2.90 -41.38 29.49
CA ASN A 9 1.93 -40.35 29.13
C ASN A 9 0.66 -40.49 29.97
N ARG A 10 0.44 -39.58 30.92
CA ARG A 10 -0.87 -39.39 31.55
C ARG A 10 -1.75 -38.58 30.60
N THR A 11 -2.66 -39.26 29.90
CA THR A 11 -3.80 -38.61 29.24
C THR A 11 -4.65 -37.94 30.31
N LEU A 12 -4.57 -36.61 30.40
CA LEU A 12 -5.51 -35.79 31.14
C LEU A 12 -6.81 -35.73 30.32
N ILE A 13 -7.78 -36.59 30.65
CA ILE A 13 -9.16 -36.41 30.19
C ILE A 13 -9.74 -35.25 31.01
N VAL A 14 -9.62 -34.03 30.47
CA VAL A 14 -10.35 -32.88 31.00
C VAL A 14 -11.81 -33.08 30.59
N GLN A 15 -12.67 -33.44 31.54
CA GLN A 15 -14.11 -33.38 31.32
C GLN A 15 -14.49 -31.90 31.18
N CYS A 16 -14.77 -31.47 29.95
CA CYS A 16 -15.37 -30.16 29.71
C CYS A 16 -16.70 -30.11 30.45
N ARG A 17 -16.77 -29.29 31.50
CA ARG A 17 -18.03 -28.89 32.12
C ARG A 17 -18.80 -28.05 31.08
N PRO A 18 -20.14 -28.19 30.95
CA PRO A 18 -20.89 -27.35 30.03
C PRO A 18 -20.67 -25.88 30.38
N ALA A 19 -20.34 -25.08 29.37
CA ALA A 19 -20.07 -23.65 29.50
C ALA A 19 -21.29 -22.96 30.14
N SER A 20 -21.04 -22.08 31.11
CA SER A 20 -22.08 -21.21 31.65
C SER A 20 -22.60 -20.26 30.57
N ALA A 21 -23.81 -19.70 30.75
CA ALA A 21 -24.39 -18.78 29.77
C ALA A 21 -23.48 -17.57 29.44
N GLY A 22 -22.64 -17.14 30.39
CA GLY A 22 -21.64 -16.08 30.17
C GLY A 22 -20.43 -16.54 29.34
N GLU A 23 -19.94 -17.77 29.55
CA GLU A 23 -18.85 -18.36 28.76
C GLU A 23 -19.32 -18.68 27.34
N SER A 24 -20.53 -19.21 27.16
CA SER A 24 -21.12 -19.45 25.84
C SER A 24 -21.26 -18.15 25.04
N ARG A 25 -21.67 -17.05 25.69
CA ARG A 25 -21.82 -15.75 25.02
C ARG A 25 -20.47 -15.13 24.63
N MET A 26 -19.44 -15.31 25.46
CA MET A 26 -18.08 -14.86 25.16
C MET A 26 -17.43 -15.69 24.06
N SER A 27 -17.65 -17.01 24.05
CA SER A 27 -17.23 -17.88 22.95
C SER A 27 -17.92 -17.52 21.63
N ASP A 28 -19.22 -17.21 21.65
CA ASP A 28 -19.94 -16.73 20.46
C ASP A 28 -19.44 -15.35 19.99
N GLU A 29 -19.15 -14.43 20.91
CA GLU A 29 -18.60 -13.11 20.59
C GLU A 29 -17.17 -13.18 20.01
N MET A 30 -16.37 -14.16 20.44
CA MET A 30 -15.02 -14.41 19.88
C MET A 30 -15.05 -15.21 18.56
N ALA A 31 -16.00 -16.13 18.38
CA ALA A 31 -16.15 -16.92 17.16
C ALA A 31 -16.59 -16.06 15.96
N ARG A 32 -17.45 -15.06 16.19
CA ARG A 32 -18.01 -14.21 15.13
C ARG A 32 -16.97 -13.40 14.33
N PRO A 33 -16.01 -12.68 14.95
CA PRO A 33 -14.91 -12.05 14.22
C PRO A 33 -14.04 -13.06 13.48
N HIS A 34 -13.77 -14.22 14.09
CA HIS A 34 -12.93 -15.24 13.47
C HIS A 34 -13.55 -15.79 12.18
N GLU A 35 -14.81 -16.21 12.20
CA GLU A 35 -15.52 -16.74 11.02
C GLU A 35 -15.61 -15.68 9.92
N ARG A 36 -16.07 -14.47 10.25
CA ARG A 36 -16.11 -13.36 9.29
C ARG A 36 -14.74 -13.05 8.71
N GLY A 37 -13.70 -13.05 9.53
CA GLY A 37 -12.34 -12.78 9.07
C GLY A 37 -11.84 -13.83 8.08
N ARG A 38 -12.19 -15.11 8.28
CA ARG A 38 -11.85 -16.19 7.35
C ARG A 38 -12.55 -16.02 6.01
N ASP A 39 -13.83 -15.64 6.04
CA ASP A 39 -14.62 -15.38 4.83
C ASP A 39 -14.05 -14.17 4.08
N THR A 40 -13.86 -13.04 4.76
CA THR A 40 -13.23 -11.84 4.19
C THR A 40 -11.87 -12.17 3.57
N PHE A 41 -11.00 -12.90 4.27
CA PHE A 41 -9.68 -13.25 3.73
C PHE A 41 -9.78 -14.17 2.51
N ALA A 42 -10.71 -15.13 2.51
CA ALA A 42 -10.92 -16.04 1.39
C ALA A 42 -11.43 -15.32 0.12
N GLU A 43 -12.19 -14.23 0.29
CA GLU A 43 -12.62 -13.38 -0.83
C GLU A 43 -11.46 -12.55 -1.39
N LEU A 44 -10.58 -12.05 -0.52
CA LEU A 44 -9.47 -11.18 -0.90
C LEU A 44 -8.26 -11.93 -1.46
N VAL A 45 -8.09 -13.21 -1.11
CA VAL A 45 -6.89 -14.00 -1.42
C VAL A 45 -7.24 -15.29 -2.15
N GLU A 46 -6.72 -15.43 -3.37
CA GLU A 46 -6.80 -16.68 -4.13
C GLU A 46 -6.16 -17.85 -3.35
N GLY A 47 -6.92 -18.95 -3.23
CA GLY A 47 -6.55 -20.07 -2.36
C GLY A 47 -6.52 -19.70 -0.87
N GLY A 48 -7.23 -18.64 -0.47
CA GLY A 48 -7.17 -18.09 0.88
C GLY A 48 -7.58 -19.09 1.95
N LYS A 49 -8.59 -19.94 1.67
CA LYS A 49 -9.02 -21.01 2.58
C LYS A 49 -7.89 -22.02 2.82
N GLU A 50 -7.25 -22.49 1.76
CA GLU A 50 -6.13 -23.44 1.86
C GLU A 50 -4.91 -22.83 2.55
N ARG A 51 -4.59 -21.56 2.27
CA ARG A 51 -3.49 -20.84 2.94
C ARG A 51 -3.76 -20.69 4.44
N LEU A 52 -5.00 -20.35 4.80
CA LEU A 52 -5.41 -20.30 6.20
C LEU A 52 -5.31 -21.69 6.83
N ASP A 53 -5.89 -22.73 6.22
CA ASP A 53 -5.83 -24.09 6.77
C ASP A 53 -4.40 -24.56 7.02
N HIS A 54 -3.46 -24.20 6.13
CA HIS A 54 -2.04 -24.43 6.35
C HIS A 54 -1.48 -23.64 7.54
N LEU A 55 -1.78 -22.35 7.65
CA LEU A 55 -1.35 -21.50 8.76
C LEU A 55 -1.94 -21.97 10.10
N PHE A 56 -3.22 -22.32 10.12
CA PHE A 56 -3.93 -22.87 11.28
C PHE A 56 -3.37 -24.23 11.69
N ARG A 57 -2.94 -25.07 10.75
CA ARG A 57 -2.28 -26.34 11.07
C ARG A 57 -0.94 -26.11 11.79
N ALA A 58 -0.18 -25.10 11.37
CA ALA A 58 1.14 -24.81 11.94
C ALA A 58 1.08 -23.99 13.24
N SER A 59 0.18 -23.02 13.32
CA SER A 59 0.01 -22.12 14.47
C SER A 59 -1.44 -21.59 14.56
N PRO A 60 -2.36 -22.38 15.14
CA PRO A 60 -3.78 -22.02 15.23
C PRO A 60 -4.01 -20.67 15.90
N GLY A 61 -3.36 -20.41 17.05
CA GLY A 61 -3.58 -19.17 17.80
C GLY A 61 -3.10 -17.91 17.08
N LEU A 62 -2.03 -18.00 16.29
CA LEU A 62 -1.58 -16.87 15.47
C LEU A 62 -2.54 -16.59 14.32
N ALA A 63 -3.05 -17.65 13.70
CA ALA A 63 -4.02 -17.53 12.62
C ALA A 63 -5.35 -16.97 13.11
N GLU A 64 -5.83 -17.38 14.30
CA GLU A 64 -7.01 -16.78 14.93
C GLU A 64 -6.85 -15.28 15.18
N LEU A 65 -5.71 -14.87 15.76
CA LEU A 65 -5.42 -13.47 16.03
C LEU A 65 -5.30 -12.66 14.75
N ALA A 66 -4.52 -13.15 13.77
CA ALA A 66 -4.34 -12.44 12.50
C ALA A 66 -5.66 -12.31 11.74
N VAL A 67 -6.42 -13.40 11.61
CA VAL A 67 -7.64 -13.43 10.80
C VAL A 67 -8.80 -12.74 11.50
N GLY A 68 -9.09 -13.13 12.74
CA GLY A 68 -10.21 -12.57 13.50
C GLY A 68 -10.01 -11.09 13.83
N THR A 69 -8.78 -10.67 14.09
CA THR A 69 -8.51 -9.25 14.41
C THR A 69 -8.42 -8.40 13.14
N VAL A 70 -7.58 -8.77 12.17
CA VAL A 70 -7.34 -7.90 11.00
C VAL A 70 -8.55 -7.92 10.07
N TYR A 71 -8.99 -9.10 9.64
CA TYR A 71 -10.04 -9.25 8.63
C TYR A 71 -11.45 -9.38 9.21
N GLY A 72 -11.57 -9.76 10.48
CA GLY A 72 -12.85 -9.95 11.16
C GLY A 72 -13.33 -8.78 12.02
N HIS A 73 -12.42 -7.85 12.35
CA HIS A 73 -12.69 -6.72 13.23
C HIS A 73 -12.16 -5.39 12.66
N LEU A 74 -10.85 -5.24 12.43
CA LEU A 74 -10.25 -3.96 12.03
C LEU A 74 -10.73 -3.49 10.65
N SER A 75 -10.88 -4.42 9.70
CA SER A 75 -11.46 -4.20 8.37
C SER A 75 -12.89 -3.62 8.39
N HIS A 76 -13.66 -3.87 9.45
CA HIS A 76 -15.06 -3.46 9.55
C HIS A 76 -15.29 -2.24 10.45
N ARG A 77 -14.22 -1.61 10.94
CA ARG A 77 -14.35 -0.39 11.76
C ARG A 77 -14.79 0.79 10.89
N PRO A 78 -15.82 1.57 11.30
CA PRO A 78 -16.50 2.52 10.42
C PRO A 78 -15.76 3.84 10.19
N ALA A 79 -14.67 4.11 10.93
CA ALA A 79 -14.02 5.41 10.92
C ALA A 79 -13.19 5.69 9.65
N LEU A 80 -12.80 4.64 8.92
CA LEU A 80 -12.07 4.74 7.65
C LEU A 80 -12.83 3.98 6.56
N ASP A 81 -12.84 4.52 5.36
CA ASP A 81 -13.28 3.78 4.18
C ASP A 81 -12.21 2.74 3.76
N GLU A 82 -12.59 1.86 2.83
CA GLU A 82 -11.73 0.78 2.37
C GLU A 82 -10.46 1.31 1.68
N ARG A 83 -10.57 2.35 0.84
CA ARG A 83 -9.44 2.98 0.16
C ARG A 83 -8.40 3.50 1.13
N THR A 84 -8.83 4.25 2.14
CA THR A 84 -7.95 4.84 3.15
C THR A 84 -7.33 3.75 4.01
N ARG A 85 -8.09 2.70 4.35
CA ARG A 85 -7.58 1.57 5.14
C ARG A 85 -6.47 0.83 4.40
N GLU A 86 -6.65 0.55 3.11
CA GLU A 86 -5.63 -0.10 2.27
C GLU A 86 -4.40 0.79 2.11
N ALA A 87 -4.58 2.10 1.90
CA ALA A 87 -3.47 3.05 1.83
C ALA A 87 -2.59 3.02 3.10
N VAL A 88 -3.22 3.02 4.28
CA VAL A 88 -2.53 2.92 5.57
C VAL A 88 -1.84 1.57 5.72
N ALA A 89 -2.49 0.48 5.32
CA ALA A 89 -1.91 -0.87 5.39
C ALA A 89 -0.65 -0.99 4.52
N ILE A 90 -0.70 -0.52 3.27
CA ILE A 90 0.46 -0.50 2.35
C ILE A 90 1.62 0.27 2.99
N ALA A 91 1.37 1.50 3.46
CA ALA A 91 2.39 2.32 4.11
C ALA A 91 3.02 1.60 5.33
N ALA A 92 2.19 1.01 6.18
CA ALA A 92 2.64 0.31 7.39
C ALA A 92 3.48 -0.94 7.06
N ILE A 93 3.09 -1.70 6.03
CA ILE A 93 3.80 -2.91 5.59
C ILE A 93 5.18 -2.56 5.03
N VAL A 94 5.25 -1.52 4.18
CA VAL A 94 6.52 -1.01 3.64
C VAL A 94 7.39 -0.48 4.77
N ALA A 95 6.81 0.30 5.69
CA ALA A 95 7.52 0.83 6.85
C ALA A 95 8.04 -0.28 7.78
N ALA A 96 7.34 -1.42 7.91
CA ALA A 96 7.75 -2.55 8.73
C ALA A 96 8.83 -3.44 8.09
N ASP A 97 9.17 -3.23 6.82
CA ASP A 97 10.12 -4.05 6.05
C ASP A 97 9.76 -5.55 6.02
N CYS A 98 8.45 -5.84 5.98
CA CYS A 98 7.89 -7.19 5.95
C CYS A 98 6.88 -7.29 4.80
N TRP A 99 7.33 -7.05 3.57
CA TRP A 99 6.45 -6.72 2.46
C TRP A 99 6.16 -7.87 1.48
N GLU A 100 6.99 -8.90 1.32
CA GLU A 100 6.84 -9.85 0.19
C GLU A 100 5.44 -10.47 0.05
N SER A 101 4.92 -11.12 1.08
CA SER A 101 3.57 -11.69 1.04
C SER A 101 2.43 -10.70 1.32
N PRO A 102 2.51 -9.78 2.30
CA PRO A 102 1.37 -8.92 2.60
C PRO A 102 1.23 -7.72 1.65
N LEU A 103 2.32 -7.21 1.06
CA LEU A 103 2.23 -6.08 0.11
C LEU A 103 1.45 -6.46 -1.15
N SER A 104 1.64 -7.67 -1.68
CA SER A 104 0.89 -8.14 -2.86
C SER A 104 -0.61 -8.21 -2.60
N VAL A 105 -1.01 -8.71 -1.43
CA VAL A 105 -2.41 -8.73 -1.00
C VAL A 105 -2.96 -7.31 -0.94
N HIS A 106 -2.28 -6.40 -0.23
CA HIS A 106 -2.77 -5.04 0.00
C HIS A 106 -2.72 -4.13 -1.24
N VAL A 107 -1.81 -4.38 -2.18
CA VAL A 107 -1.84 -3.72 -3.50
C VAL A 107 -3.07 -4.17 -4.28
N ARG A 108 -3.37 -5.47 -4.33
CA ARG A 108 -4.55 -5.99 -5.04
C ARG A 108 -5.85 -5.50 -4.42
N THR A 109 -5.98 -5.60 -3.09
CA THR A 109 -7.19 -5.15 -2.37
C THR A 109 -7.33 -3.63 -2.42
N GLY A 110 -6.21 -2.90 -2.39
CA GLY A 110 -6.17 -1.46 -2.64
C GLY A 110 -6.71 -1.07 -4.01
N LEU A 111 -6.26 -1.74 -5.06
CA LEU A 111 -6.78 -1.52 -6.42
C LEU A 111 -8.27 -1.86 -6.52
N ALA A 112 -8.71 -2.98 -5.92
CA ALA A 112 -10.11 -3.37 -5.88
C ALA A 112 -10.99 -2.37 -5.10
N ALA A 113 -10.46 -1.76 -4.03
CA ALA A 113 -11.11 -0.68 -3.30
C ALA A 113 -11.13 0.65 -4.07
N GLY A 114 -10.39 0.76 -5.18
CA GLY A 114 -10.37 1.92 -6.07
C GLY A 114 -9.15 2.83 -5.90
N LEU A 115 -8.07 2.38 -5.25
CA LEU A 115 -6.77 3.05 -5.37
C LEU A 115 -6.25 2.92 -6.81
N THR A 116 -5.56 3.94 -7.28
CA THR A 116 -4.86 3.89 -8.58
C THR A 116 -3.39 3.48 -8.40
N PRO A 117 -2.72 2.94 -9.45
CA PRO A 117 -1.28 2.70 -9.42
C PRO A 117 -0.45 3.93 -9.03
N ALA A 118 -0.89 5.13 -9.43
CA ALA A 118 -0.26 6.39 -9.06
C ALA A 118 -0.39 6.68 -7.56
N GLU A 119 -1.59 6.52 -6.99
CA GLU A 119 -1.82 6.69 -5.54
C GLU A 119 -0.99 5.69 -4.72
N ILE A 120 -0.91 4.43 -5.14
CA ILE A 120 -0.07 3.41 -4.50
C ILE A 120 1.42 3.79 -4.57
N SER A 121 1.88 4.30 -5.71
CA SER A 121 3.26 4.75 -5.86
C SER A 121 3.57 5.94 -4.95
N GLU A 122 2.66 6.91 -4.85
CA GLU A 122 2.80 8.06 -3.94
C GLU A 122 2.81 7.65 -2.47
N ILE A 123 2.04 6.64 -2.07
CA ILE A 123 2.10 6.09 -0.70
C ILE A 123 3.53 5.63 -0.36
N LEU A 124 4.25 5.02 -1.31
CA LEU A 124 5.64 4.61 -1.09
C LEU A 124 6.59 5.81 -1.01
N VAL A 125 6.33 6.89 -1.75
CA VAL A 125 7.07 8.16 -1.67
C VAL A 125 6.91 8.79 -0.29
N GLU A 126 5.67 8.91 0.20
CA GLU A 126 5.39 9.39 1.56
C GLU A 126 6.03 8.47 2.61
N THR A 127 5.95 7.16 2.43
CA THR A 127 6.59 6.20 3.33
C THR A 127 8.11 6.37 3.35
N ALA A 128 8.75 6.72 2.24
CA ALA A 128 10.18 6.99 2.19
C ALA A 128 10.58 8.17 3.10
N ALA A 129 9.74 9.20 3.18
CA ALA A 129 9.98 10.37 4.02
C ALA A 129 9.95 10.04 5.52
N PHE A 130 9.07 9.13 5.95
CA PHE A 130 8.89 8.80 7.38
C PHE A 130 9.62 7.53 7.84
N ALA A 131 9.81 6.55 6.96
CA ALA A 131 10.41 5.25 7.27
C ALA A 131 11.75 4.99 6.56
N GLY A 132 12.18 5.91 5.70
CA GLY A 132 13.47 5.88 5.00
C GLY A 132 13.39 5.34 3.57
N PHE A 133 14.17 5.96 2.69
CA PHE A 133 14.27 5.60 1.26
C PHE A 133 14.61 4.12 0.98
N PRO A 134 15.52 3.44 1.72
CA PRO A 134 15.85 2.05 1.41
C PRO A 134 14.62 1.12 1.43
N ARG A 135 13.73 1.28 2.41
CA ARG A 135 12.52 0.43 2.54
C ARG A 135 11.54 0.67 1.39
N ALA A 136 11.29 1.93 1.07
CA ALA A 136 10.43 2.30 -0.05
C ALA A 136 10.98 1.82 -1.41
N VAL A 137 12.29 1.96 -1.63
CA VAL A 137 12.96 1.49 -2.86
C VAL A 137 12.91 -0.03 -2.99
N SER A 138 13.09 -0.77 -1.90
CA SER A 138 12.92 -2.23 -1.92
C SER A 138 11.50 -2.63 -2.33
N ALA A 139 10.48 -1.98 -1.76
CA ALA A 139 9.08 -2.25 -2.08
C ALA A 139 8.69 -1.84 -3.51
N VAL A 140 9.17 -0.68 -4.00
CA VAL A 140 8.79 -0.16 -5.32
C VAL A 140 9.21 -1.10 -6.45
N SER A 141 10.30 -1.84 -6.26
CA SER A 141 10.80 -2.82 -7.23
C SER A 141 9.80 -3.94 -7.57
N LYS A 142 8.79 -4.16 -6.71
CA LYS A 142 7.75 -5.18 -6.89
C LYS A 142 6.48 -4.66 -7.55
N LEU A 143 6.24 -3.35 -7.53
CA LEU A 143 5.01 -2.77 -8.05
C LEU A 143 4.75 -3.07 -9.54
N PRO A 144 5.76 -3.08 -10.45
CA PRO A 144 5.52 -3.39 -11.85
C PRO A 144 4.87 -4.75 -12.07
N ASP A 145 5.37 -5.79 -11.38
CA ASP A 145 4.84 -7.15 -11.48
C ASP A 145 3.41 -7.21 -10.90
N LEU A 146 3.20 -6.59 -9.74
CA LEU A 146 1.88 -6.57 -9.08
C LEU A 146 0.82 -5.82 -9.88
N PHE A 147 1.18 -4.71 -10.51
CA PHE A 147 0.26 -3.97 -11.39
C PHE A 147 -0.05 -4.75 -12.66
N ALA A 148 0.95 -5.41 -13.25
CA ALA A 148 0.75 -6.27 -14.42
C ALA A 148 -0.17 -7.47 -14.10
N GLU A 149 0.03 -8.14 -12.96
CA GLU A 149 -0.84 -9.22 -12.48
C GLU A 149 -2.28 -8.74 -12.27
N ALA A 150 -2.47 -7.50 -11.80
CA ALA A 150 -3.78 -6.90 -11.60
C ALA A 150 -4.41 -6.33 -12.90
N GLY A 151 -3.77 -6.50 -14.07
CA GLY A 151 -4.25 -5.94 -15.34
C GLY A 151 -4.29 -4.42 -15.38
N SER A 152 -3.58 -3.76 -14.46
CA SER A 152 -3.50 -2.30 -14.37
C SER A 152 -2.31 -1.82 -15.21
N PRO A 153 -2.50 -0.87 -16.16
CA PRO A 153 -1.40 -0.40 -16.99
C PRO A 153 -0.29 0.22 -16.14
N VAL A 154 0.95 -0.20 -16.37
CA VAL A 154 2.18 0.47 -15.93
C VAL A 154 2.59 1.42 -17.06
N PRO A 155 2.69 2.74 -16.84
CA PRO A 155 3.60 3.32 -15.85
C PRO A 155 2.92 4.24 -14.83
N PRO A 156 3.62 4.63 -13.73
CA PRO A 156 3.29 5.87 -13.05
C PRO A 156 3.17 7.02 -14.07
N GLU A 157 2.35 8.04 -13.80
CA GLU A 157 2.43 9.25 -14.62
C GLU A 157 3.90 9.68 -14.69
N PRO A 158 4.45 9.99 -15.88
CA PRO A 158 5.82 10.46 -16.00
C PRO A 158 6.04 11.57 -14.99
N ALA A 159 7.18 11.54 -14.32
CA ALA A 159 7.44 12.51 -13.25
C ALA A 159 7.15 13.92 -13.79
N PRO A 160 6.57 14.83 -13.00
CA PRO A 160 6.30 16.19 -13.45
C PRO A 160 7.51 16.86 -14.15
N ARG A 161 8.73 16.53 -13.69
CA ARG A 161 9.99 16.86 -14.36
C ARG A 161 10.12 16.27 -15.77
N GLU A 162 9.87 14.98 -15.97
CA GLU A 162 9.91 14.35 -17.30
C GLU A 162 8.87 14.93 -18.25
N VAL A 163 7.65 15.18 -17.77
CA VAL A 163 6.62 15.87 -18.56
C VAL A 163 7.11 17.23 -19.02
N LEU A 164 7.70 18.00 -18.10
CA LEU A 164 8.26 19.31 -18.42
C LEU A 164 9.46 19.21 -19.35
N LEU A 165 10.38 18.26 -19.16
CA LEU A 165 11.51 18.03 -20.06
C LEU A 165 11.04 17.71 -21.48
N ASN A 166 10.07 16.82 -21.63
CA ASN A 166 9.46 16.51 -22.94
C ASN A 166 8.70 17.71 -23.52
N ALA A 167 8.21 18.60 -22.65
CA ALA A 167 7.53 19.81 -23.07
C ALA A 167 8.48 20.97 -23.37
N LEU A 168 9.76 20.94 -22.95
CA LEU A 168 10.75 21.97 -23.31
C LEU A 168 11.03 21.99 -24.82
N ASP A 169 10.74 20.91 -25.54
CA ASP A 169 10.79 20.86 -26.99
C ASP A 169 9.65 21.66 -27.67
N HIS A 170 8.63 22.08 -26.90
CA HIS A 170 7.52 22.90 -27.38
C HIS A 170 8.03 24.28 -27.82
N GLU A 171 7.59 24.76 -28.99
CA GLU A 171 8.06 26.01 -29.60
C GLU A 171 8.04 27.21 -28.64
N GLU A 172 7.00 27.31 -27.80
CA GLU A 172 6.85 28.37 -26.79
C GLU A 172 7.91 28.35 -25.68
N LEU A 173 8.59 27.22 -25.45
CA LEU A 173 9.61 27.04 -24.41
C LEU A 173 11.04 27.01 -24.95
N GLN A 174 11.23 26.83 -26.28
CA GLN A 174 12.55 26.82 -26.91
C GLN A 174 13.34 28.11 -26.64
N GLY A 175 12.66 29.26 -26.65
CA GLY A 175 13.24 30.57 -26.35
C GLY A 175 13.64 30.76 -24.89
N LEU A 176 13.30 29.81 -24.01
CA LEU A 176 13.61 29.84 -22.58
C LEU A 176 14.73 28.86 -22.17
N SER A 177 15.32 28.16 -23.14
CA SER A 177 16.37 27.15 -22.92
C SER A 177 17.66 27.68 -22.27
N GLY A 178 17.90 28.99 -22.30
CA GLY A 178 19.06 29.63 -21.69
C GLY A 178 18.91 30.02 -20.21
N TYR A 179 17.72 29.85 -19.63
CA TYR A 179 17.43 30.24 -18.25
C TYR A 179 17.58 29.07 -17.28
N GLU A 180 17.84 29.38 -16.01
CA GLU A 180 17.80 28.38 -14.95
C GLU A 180 16.35 27.94 -14.73
N VAL A 181 16.11 26.62 -14.75
CA VAL A 181 14.76 26.06 -14.62
C VAL A 181 14.59 25.39 -13.27
N GLN A 182 13.63 25.89 -12.49
CA GLN A 182 13.15 25.22 -11.29
C GLN A 182 11.78 24.59 -11.58
N VAL A 183 11.69 23.27 -11.43
CA VAL A 183 10.43 22.54 -11.55
C VAL A 183 9.79 22.41 -10.18
N LEU A 184 8.56 22.89 -10.05
CA LEU A 184 7.71 22.76 -8.89
C LEU A 184 6.50 21.88 -9.25
N THR A 185 6.07 21.05 -8.31
CA THR A 185 4.82 20.29 -8.42
C THR A 185 3.77 20.98 -7.58
N THR A 186 2.59 21.24 -8.18
CA THR A 186 1.49 21.90 -7.46
C THR A 186 0.26 21.01 -7.55
N GLY A 187 0.15 20.05 -6.63
CA GLY A 187 -0.94 19.06 -6.60
C GLY A 187 -0.71 17.87 -7.54
N SER A 188 -1.74 17.02 -7.66
CA SER A 188 -1.65 15.68 -8.27
C SER A 188 -1.26 15.68 -9.75
N ASN A 189 -1.76 16.65 -10.53
CA ASN A 189 -1.71 16.57 -12.01
C ASN A 189 -1.15 17.84 -12.67
N THR A 190 -0.44 18.68 -11.93
CA THR A 190 0.07 19.97 -12.43
C THR A 190 1.53 20.17 -12.06
N ALA A 191 2.34 20.39 -13.09
CA ALA A 191 3.73 20.81 -12.96
C ALA A 191 3.87 22.28 -13.34
N VAL A 192 4.70 23.02 -12.61
CA VAL A 192 5.06 24.41 -12.92
C VAL A 192 6.57 24.50 -13.09
N ALA A 193 7.04 24.89 -14.27
CA ALA A 193 8.42 25.31 -14.47
C ALA A 193 8.53 26.82 -14.27
N LEU A 194 9.51 27.23 -13.47
CA LEU A 194 9.91 28.62 -13.30
C LEU A 194 11.25 28.82 -14.00
N PHE A 195 11.32 29.82 -14.87
CA PHE A 195 12.52 30.18 -15.63
C PHE A 195 13.13 31.44 -15.04
N ARG A 196 14.42 31.40 -14.71
CA ARG A 196 15.12 32.50 -14.04
C ARG A 196 16.41 32.89 -14.75
N GLU A 197 16.73 34.18 -14.68
CA GLU A 197 18.07 34.69 -14.96
C GLU A 197 19.10 34.15 -13.96
N ALA A 198 20.38 34.28 -14.29
CA ALA A 198 21.48 33.87 -13.41
C ALA A 198 21.50 34.62 -12.06
N ASP A 199 20.86 35.80 -11.99
CA ASP A 199 20.70 36.57 -10.75
C ASP A 199 19.45 36.17 -9.94
N GLY A 200 18.69 35.18 -10.41
CA GLY A 200 17.47 34.67 -9.78
C GLY A 200 16.17 35.37 -10.18
N THR A 201 16.22 36.39 -11.04
CA THR A 201 15.03 37.10 -11.53
C THR A 201 14.12 36.16 -12.31
N LEU A 202 12.82 36.11 -11.96
CA LEU A 202 11.85 35.26 -12.66
C LEU A 202 11.44 35.91 -13.99
N VAL A 203 11.72 35.22 -15.09
CA VAL A 203 11.45 35.71 -16.46
C VAL A 203 10.25 35.03 -17.12
N ALA A 204 9.92 33.81 -16.70
CA ALA A 204 8.77 33.11 -17.21
C ALA A 204 8.31 32.00 -16.27
N SER A 205 7.07 31.55 -16.48
CA SER A 205 6.54 30.32 -15.89
C SER A 205 5.77 29.52 -16.92
N ALA A 206 5.86 28.20 -16.88
CA ALA A 206 5.09 27.29 -17.70
C ALA A 206 4.34 26.29 -16.82
N GLN A 207 3.06 26.07 -17.12
CA GLN A 207 2.21 25.11 -16.43
C GLN A 207 1.89 23.95 -17.38
N ALA A 208 2.13 22.72 -16.93
CA ALA A 208 1.86 21.50 -17.67
C ALA A 208 0.81 20.63 -16.98
N ASP A 209 -0.04 19.99 -17.79
CA ASP A 209 -0.89 18.86 -17.42
C ASP A 209 -0.04 17.58 -17.44
N THR A 210 0.15 16.93 -16.30
CA THR A 210 0.96 15.69 -16.25
C THR A 210 0.20 14.50 -16.80
N THR A 211 -1.12 14.45 -16.60
CA THR A 211 -2.01 13.42 -17.16
C THR A 211 -2.12 13.58 -18.67
N GLY A 212 -2.41 14.79 -19.14
CA GLY A 212 -2.56 15.10 -20.56
C GLY A 212 -1.25 15.27 -21.32
N ARG A 213 -0.11 15.23 -20.61
CA ARG A 213 1.26 15.44 -21.13
C ARG A 213 1.37 16.65 -22.06
N LYS A 214 0.74 17.76 -21.68
CA LYS A 214 0.64 18.97 -22.51
C LYS A 214 0.87 20.23 -21.72
N ILE A 215 1.50 21.22 -22.36
CA ILE A 215 1.55 22.58 -21.81
C ILE A 215 0.13 23.16 -21.80
N LYS A 216 -0.31 23.63 -20.63
CA LYS A 216 -1.58 24.36 -20.50
C LYS A 216 -1.38 25.85 -20.71
N LYS A 217 -0.26 26.39 -20.25
CA LYS A 217 -0.03 27.83 -20.21
C LYS A 217 1.45 28.16 -20.11
N VAL A 218 1.89 29.14 -20.89
CA VAL A 218 3.18 29.83 -20.71
C VAL A 218 2.89 31.29 -20.39
N THR A 219 3.58 31.84 -19.39
CA THR A 219 3.50 33.25 -19.00
C THR A 219 4.91 33.82 -18.99
N VAL A 220 5.17 34.78 -19.87
CA VAL A 220 6.44 35.50 -19.93
C VAL A 220 6.30 36.79 -19.13
N LEU A 221 7.18 36.95 -18.16
CA LEU A 221 7.29 38.10 -17.27
C LEU A 221 8.53 38.87 -17.75
N ARG A 222 8.33 39.82 -18.67
CA ARG A 222 9.43 40.67 -19.15
C ARG A 222 10.01 41.50 -18.03
#